data_AF-A0A183U0L4-F1
#
_entry.id   AF-A0A183U0L4-F1
#
_cell.length_a   1.000
_cell.length_b   1.000
_cell.length_c   1.000
_cell.angle_alpha   90.00
_cell.angle_beta   90.00
_cell.angle_gamma   90.00
#
_symmetry.space_group_name_H-M   'P 1'
#
loop_
_entity.id
_entity.type
_entity.pdbx_description
1 polymer ?
#
loop_
_entity_poly.entity_id
_entity_poly.type
_entity_poly.pdbx_seq_one_letter_code
_entity_poly.pdbx_strand_id
1 'polypeptide(L)'
;MSSGGSTSSSGVGGSELLQRLSAINGVDQRIGELMKHAQTCIGELSKEKQISKSKMEEASSAFKRTLNAIESELNAQMQYLSHVCVGTPHQGSTFASQQNIALADHTLSALSDRLSQIYAEHMPSSSDDIPMR
;
A
#
# COMPACT_ATOMS: atom_id res chain seq x y z
N MET A 1 -6.67 -9.97 32.92
CA MET A 1 -7.61 -9.22 32.06
C MET A 1 -6.78 -8.35 31.14
N SER A 2 -6.43 -8.83 29.94
CA SER A 2 -5.79 -8.02 28.90
C SER A 2 -6.65 -8.14 27.66
N SER A 3 -7.55 -7.18 27.51
CA SER A 3 -8.44 -7.07 26.37
C SER A 3 -7.65 -6.38 25.25
N GLY A 4 -7.30 -7.15 24.22
CA GLY A 4 -6.70 -6.63 22.99
C GLY A 4 -7.66 -5.70 22.28
N GLY A 5 -7.18 -4.52 21.92
CA GLY A 5 -7.89 -3.56 21.08
C GLY A 5 -7.89 -4.02 19.63
N SER A 6 -9.07 -4.37 19.12
CA SER A 6 -9.30 -4.59 17.69
C SER A 6 -9.39 -3.24 16.98
N THR A 7 -8.30 -2.75 16.40
CA THR A 7 -8.34 -1.60 15.50
C THR A 7 -8.65 -2.06 14.08
N SER A 8 -9.91 -1.90 13.70
CA SER A 8 -10.41 -2.00 12.33
C SER A 8 -9.91 -0.80 11.51
N SER A 9 -8.87 -0.99 10.69
CA SER A 9 -8.32 0.06 9.78
C SER A 9 -8.57 -0.23 8.29
N SER A 10 -9.62 -1.00 7.97
CA SER A 10 -9.93 -1.50 6.62
C SER A 10 -10.31 -0.42 5.59
N GLY A 11 -10.47 0.85 5.99
CA GLY A 11 -10.89 1.95 5.12
C GLY A 11 -9.79 2.94 4.70
N VAL A 12 -8.59 2.85 5.27
CA VAL A 12 -7.56 3.92 5.15
C VAL A 12 -6.68 3.75 3.90
N GLY A 13 -6.41 2.51 3.47
CA GLY A 13 -5.45 2.22 2.40
C GLY A 13 -5.82 2.78 1.02
N GLY A 14 -7.12 2.82 0.68
CA GLY A 14 -7.58 3.37 -0.59
C GLY A 14 -7.49 4.90 -0.66
N SER A 15 -7.80 5.58 0.45
CA SER A 15 -7.68 7.03 0.56
C SER A 15 -6.22 7.49 0.53
N GLU A 16 -5.33 6.74 1.18
CA GLU A 16 -3.89 7.04 1.18
C GLU A 16 -3.28 6.87 -0.22
N LEU A 17 -3.65 5.82 -0.95
CA LEU A 17 -3.19 5.60 -2.32
C LEU A 17 -3.65 6.74 -3.26
N LEU A 18 -4.91 7.16 -3.16
CA LEU A 18 -5.44 8.28 -3.94
C LEU A 18 -4.72 9.59 -3.62
N GLN A 19 -4.42 9.84 -2.34
CA GLN A 19 -3.63 11.01 -1.93
C GLN A 19 -2.22 10.99 -2.52
N ARG A 20 -1.58 9.82 -2.59
CA ARG A 20 -0.24 9.65 -3.19
C ARG A 20 -0.23 9.80 -4.70
N LEU A 21 -1.23 9.23 -5.38
CA LEU A 21 -1.43 9.46 -6.82
C LEU A 21 -1.64 10.95 -7.12
N SER A 22 -2.40 11.65 -6.27
CA SER A 22 -2.55 13.10 -6.36
C SER A 22 -1.24 13.84 -6.11
N ALA A 23 -0.40 13.39 -5.18
CA ALA A 23 0.92 13.98 -4.92
C ALA A 23 1.85 13.82 -6.14
N ILE A 24 1.84 12.65 -6.78
CA ILE A 24 2.60 12.40 -8.03
C ILE A 24 2.10 13.29 -9.16
N ASN A 25 0.79 13.44 -9.33
CA ASN A 25 0.23 14.37 -10.31
C ASN A 25 0.67 15.82 -10.01
N GLY A 26 0.75 16.21 -8.74
CA GLY A 26 1.32 17.48 -8.31
C GLY A 26 2.82 17.63 -8.58
N VAL A 27 3.60 16.54 -8.57
CA VAL A 27 4.99 16.54 -9.04
C VAL A 27 5.05 16.82 -10.54
N ASP A 28 4.18 16.18 -11.32
CA ASP A 28 4.14 16.34 -12.79
C ASP A 28 3.81 17.79 -13.19
N GLN A 29 2.87 18.42 -12.50
CA GLN A 29 2.57 19.85 -12.67
C GLN A 29 3.79 20.73 -12.36
N ARG A 30 4.51 20.45 -11.27
CA ARG A 30 5.74 21.16 -10.90
C ARG A 30 6.87 20.97 -11.91
N ILE A 31 6.95 19.82 -12.57
CA ILE A 31 7.88 19.60 -13.69
C ILE A 31 7.54 20.53 -14.85
N GLY A 32 6.25 20.71 -15.17
CA GLY A 32 5.81 21.70 -16.17
C GLY A 32 6.22 23.13 -15.81
N GLU A 33 6.07 23.53 -14.55
CA GLU A 33 6.52 24.84 -14.05
C GLU A 33 8.04 24.99 -14.13
N LEU A 34 8.79 23.95 -13.76
CA LEU A 34 10.25 23.91 -13.86
C LEU A 34 10.72 24.15 -15.30
N MET A 35 10.08 23.50 -16.28
CA MET A 35 10.36 23.72 -17.70
C MET A 35 10.08 25.16 -18.13
N LYS A 36 8.98 25.77 -17.65
CA LYS A 36 8.66 27.17 -17.93
C LYS A 36 9.71 28.14 -17.35
N HIS A 37 10.20 27.87 -16.15
CA HIS A 37 11.31 28.64 -15.55
C HIS A 37 12.60 28.50 -16.37
N ALA A 38 12.94 27.29 -16.79
CA ALA A 38 14.10 27.05 -17.66
C ALA A 38 13.97 27.77 -19.01
N GLN A 39 12.80 27.70 -19.65
CA GLN A 39 12.52 28.43 -20.89
C GLN A 39 12.64 29.94 -20.71
N THR A 40 12.19 30.48 -19.58
CA THR A 40 12.34 31.90 -19.25
C THR A 40 13.81 32.26 -19.10
N CYS A 41 14.60 31.48 -18.35
CA CYS A 41 16.04 31.70 -18.23
C CYS A 41 16.74 31.69 -19.61
N ILE A 42 16.45 30.71 -20.46
CA ILE A 42 17.05 30.61 -21.80
C ILE A 42 16.61 31.77 -22.70
N GLY A 43 15.31 32.08 -22.72
CA GLY A 43 14.75 33.17 -23.51
C GLY A 43 15.30 34.53 -23.10
N GLU A 44 15.53 34.75 -21.81
CA GLU A 44 16.20 35.95 -21.31
C GLU A 44 17.68 35.96 -21.75
N LEU A 45 18.44 34.86 -21.59
CA LEU A 45 19.83 34.77 -22.06
C LEU A 45 20.00 35.04 -23.56
N SER A 46 18.97 34.75 -24.37
CA SER A 46 18.98 34.98 -25.82
C SER A 46 18.76 36.45 -26.24
N LYS A 47 18.35 37.34 -25.32
CA LYS A 47 18.09 38.75 -25.63
C LYS A 47 19.38 39.57 -25.49
N GLU A 48 19.72 40.30 -26.55
CA GLU A 48 20.97 41.06 -26.69
C GLU A 48 21.09 42.30 -25.76
N LYS A 49 20.01 42.71 -25.09
CA LYS A 49 20.04 43.80 -24.11
C LYS A 49 20.47 43.28 -22.74
N GLN A 50 21.41 43.98 -22.10
CA GLN A 50 21.80 43.76 -20.71
C GLN A 50 20.56 43.60 -19.80
N ILE A 51 20.34 42.38 -19.36
CA ILE A 51 19.33 42.04 -18.36
C ILE A 51 19.76 42.60 -17.01
N SER A 52 18.79 43.08 -16.20
CA SER A 52 19.08 43.35 -14.81
C SER A 52 19.44 42.02 -14.13
N LYS A 53 20.70 41.89 -13.70
CA LYS A 53 21.25 40.72 -12.98
C LYS A 53 20.26 40.08 -11.99
N SER A 54 19.48 40.94 -11.32
CA SER A 54 18.37 40.58 -10.43
C SER A 54 17.32 39.63 -11.04
N LYS A 55 16.81 39.86 -12.26
CA LYS A 55 15.76 38.97 -12.83
C LYS A 55 16.29 37.57 -13.14
N MET A 56 17.54 37.47 -13.56
CA MET A 56 18.19 36.18 -13.84
C MET A 56 18.45 35.39 -12.55
N GLU A 57 18.92 36.07 -11.51
CA GLU A 57 19.10 35.46 -10.19
C GLU A 57 17.78 34.97 -9.61
N GLU A 58 16.70 35.73 -9.82
CA GLU A 58 15.35 35.36 -9.36
C GLU A 58 14.80 34.13 -10.08
N ALA A 59 14.91 34.07 -11.42
CA ALA A 59 14.48 32.92 -12.21
C ALA A 59 15.30 31.66 -11.92
N SER A 60 16.63 31.79 -11.78
CA SER A 60 17.52 30.69 -11.39
C SER A 60 17.22 30.17 -9.98
N SER A 61 16.95 31.07 -9.04
CA SER A 61 16.56 30.69 -7.68
C SER A 61 15.20 30.00 -7.63
N ALA A 62 14.22 30.45 -8.43
CA ALA A 62 12.94 29.78 -8.58
C ALA A 62 13.12 28.36 -9.15
N PHE A 63 13.88 28.21 -10.23
CA PHE A 63 14.20 26.91 -10.82
C PHE A 63 14.81 25.94 -9.79
N LYS A 64 15.83 26.36 -9.05
CA LYS A 64 16.48 25.52 -8.02
C LYS A 64 15.53 25.11 -6.91
N ARG A 65 14.66 26.02 -6.44
CA ARG A 65 13.65 25.71 -5.42
C ARG A 65 12.65 24.69 -5.91
N THR A 66 12.13 24.86 -7.13
CA THR A 66 11.18 23.91 -7.73
C THR A 66 11.81 22.54 -7.94
N LEU A 67 13.07 22.49 -8.39
CA LEU A 67 13.83 21.24 -8.55
C LEU A 67 14.01 20.50 -7.22
N ASN A 68 14.48 21.20 -6.18
CA ASN A 68 14.64 20.60 -4.85
C ASN A 68 13.31 20.07 -4.29
N ALA A 69 12.21 20.78 -4.54
CA ALA A 69 10.88 20.34 -4.10
C ALA A 69 10.41 19.09 -4.85
N ILE A 70 10.70 18.98 -6.15
CA ILE A 70 10.43 17.79 -6.96
C ILE A 70 11.23 16.60 -6.42
N GLU A 71 12.55 16.76 -6.24
CA GLU A 71 13.44 15.70 -5.75
C GLU A 71 13.00 15.18 -4.38
N SER A 72 12.69 16.10 -3.45
CA SER A 72 12.24 15.73 -2.10
C SER A 72 10.95 14.91 -2.12
N GLU A 73 9.94 15.35 -2.86
CA GLU A 73 8.65 14.65 -2.95
C GLU A 73 8.80 13.29 -3.63
N LEU A 74 9.54 13.23 -4.74
CA LEU A 74 9.73 12.00 -5.50
C LEU A 74 10.50 10.96 -4.66
N ASN A 75 11.50 11.40 -3.89
CA ASN A 75 12.21 10.55 -2.95
C ASN A 75 11.29 10.02 -1.84
N ALA A 76 10.39 10.86 -1.28
CA ALA A 76 9.41 10.41 -0.30
C ALA A 76 8.45 9.34 -0.87
N GLN A 77 8.00 9.49 -2.12
CA GLN A 77 7.17 8.47 -2.77
C GLN A 77 7.95 7.18 -3.05
N MET A 78 9.23 7.26 -3.46
CA MET A 78 10.09 6.08 -3.64
C MET A 78 10.36 5.35 -2.33
N GLN A 79 10.60 6.08 -1.24
CA GLN A 79 10.77 5.48 0.09
C GLN A 79 9.51 4.76 0.56
N TYR A 80 8.34 5.34 0.30
CA TYR A 80 7.07 4.66 0.56
C TYR A 80 6.95 3.40 -0.26
N LEU A 81 7.18 3.46 -1.59
CA LEU A 81 7.14 2.29 -2.46
C LEU A 81 8.07 1.19 -1.95
N SER A 82 9.30 1.54 -1.56
CA SER A 82 10.25 0.60 -0.94
C SER A 82 9.70 -0.01 0.35
N HIS A 83 9.06 0.79 1.22
CA HIS A 83 8.50 0.31 2.47
C HIS A 83 7.27 -0.61 2.27
N VAL A 84 6.32 -0.22 1.42
CA VAL A 84 5.09 -0.99 1.21
C VAL A 84 5.27 -2.18 0.24
N CYS A 85 6.22 -2.12 -0.70
CA CYS A 85 6.52 -3.23 -1.60
C CYS A 85 7.51 -4.25 -1.01
N VAL A 86 8.25 -3.91 0.06
CA VAL A 86 9.23 -4.83 0.67
C VAL A 86 8.81 -5.30 2.08
N GLY A 87 7.96 -4.56 2.81
CA GLY A 87 7.80 -4.78 4.26
C GLY A 87 6.39 -5.11 4.78
N THR A 88 5.33 -5.01 3.99
CA THR A 88 3.97 -5.20 4.53
C THR A 88 3.25 -6.43 3.95
N PRO A 89 2.90 -7.44 4.77
CA PRO A 89 2.02 -8.57 4.39
C PRO A 89 0.60 -8.17 3.95
N HIS A 90 0.32 -6.89 3.78
CA HIS A 90 -1.02 -6.31 3.88
C HIS A 90 -1.72 -6.06 2.52
N GLN A 91 -1.03 -5.99 1.39
CA GLN A 91 -1.67 -5.56 0.14
C GLN A 91 -1.99 -6.74 -0.79
N GLY A 92 -3.12 -7.40 -0.54
CA GLY A 92 -3.78 -8.29 -1.51
C GLY A 92 -3.10 -9.63 -1.78
N SER A 93 -3.91 -10.66 -2.04
CA SER A 93 -3.58 -12.09 -2.14
C SER A 93 -3.13 -12.77 -0.84
N THR A 94 -2.15 -12.24 -0.10
CA THR A 94 -1.62 -12.92 1.12
C THR A 94 -2.62 -12.93 2.28
N PHE A 95 -3.26 -11.81 2.62
CA PHE A 95 -4.28 -11.77 3.69
C PHE A 95 -5.51 -12.60 3.32
N ALA A 96 -5.99 -12.50 2.09
CA ALA A 96 -7.11 -13.30 1.58
C ALA A 96 -6.75 -14.80 1.57
N SER A 97 -5.51 -15.15 1.23
CA SER A 97 -4.99 -16.52 1.30
C SER A 97 -4.94 -17.03 2.74
N GLN A 98 -4.42 -16.23 3.69
CA GLN A 98 -4.40 -16.59 5.11
C GLN A 98 -5.82 -16.74 5.69
N GLN A 99 -6.75 -15.87 5.32
CA GLN A 99 -8.16 -16.00 5.71
C GLN A 99 -8.80 -17.25 5.13
N ASN A 100 -8.54 -17.56 3.85
CA ASN A 100 -9.01 -18.79 3.21
C ASN A 100 -8.43 -20.04 3.86
N ILE A 101 -7.15 -20.02 4.24
CA ILE A 101 -6.49 -21.11 4.97
C ILE A 101 -7.15 -21.29 6.35
N ALA A 102 -7.33 -20.22 7.10
CA ALA A 102 -7.98 -20.27 8.41
C ALA A 102 -9.43 -20.78 8.33
N LEU A 103 -10.17 -20.38 7.29
CA LEU A 103 -11.50 -20.91 7.00
C LEU A 103 -11.45 -22.39 6.64
N ALA A 104 -10.52 -22.80 5.78
CA ALA A 104 -10.34 -24.20 5.40
C ALA A 104 -10.04 -25.08 6.62
N ASP A 105 -9.13 -24.65 7.50
CA ASP A 105 -8.79 -25.35 8.73
C ASP A 105 -10.01 -25.50 9.65
N HIS A 106 -10.78 -24.42 9.85
CA HIS A 106 -12.00 -24.48 10.65
C HIS A 106 -13.05 -25.41 10.04
N THR A 107 -13.22 -25.38 8.72
CA THR A 107 -14.15 -26.30 8.04
C THR A 107 -13.70 -27.75 8.15
N LEU A 108 -12.40 -28.01 8.10
CA LEU A 108 -11.84 -29.36 8.23
C LEU A 108 -12.05 -29.90 9.65
N SER A 109 -11.82 -29.09 10.69
CA SER A 109 -12.14 -29.46 12.07
C SER A 109 -13.63 -29.75 12.24
N ALA A 110 -14.52 -28.87 11.75
CA ALA A 110 -15.96 -29.07 11.86
C ALA A 110 -16.44 -30.35 11.14
N LEU A 111 -15.86 -30.68 9.99
CA LEU A 111 -16.16 -31.92 9.27
C LEU A 111 -15.64 -33.15 10.00
N SER A 112 -14.43 -33.07 10.58
CA SER A 112 -13.85 -34.13 11.41
C SER A 112 -14.71 -34.43 12.64
N ASP A 113 -15.18 -33.38 13.32
CA ASP A 113 -16.07 -33.52 14.47
C ASP A 113 -17.40 -34.15 14.06
N ARG A 114 -17.97 -33.71 12.93
CA ARG A 114 -19.23 -34.27 12.42
C ARG A 114 -19.09 -35.73 11.99
N LEU A 115 -17.98 -36.09 11.35
CA LEU A 115 -17.67 -37.48 11.02
C LEU A 115 -17.51 -38.35 12.26
N SER A 116 -16.81 -37.85 13.29
CA SER A 116 -16.65 -38.54 14.56
C SER A 116 -17.99 -38.79 15.24
N GLN A 117 -18.89 -37.80 15.19
CA GLN A 117 -20.26 -37.95 15.68
C GLN A 117 -21.06 -39.00 14.91
N ILE A 118 -21.04 -38.94 13.57
CA ILE A 118 -21.76 -39.91 12.73
C ILE A 118 -21.20 -41.33 12.95
N TYR A 119 -19.88 -41.45 13.08
CA TYR A 119 -19.23 -42.72 13.39
C TYR A 119 -19.72 -43.27 14.73
N ALA A 120 -19.79 -42.43 15.78
CA ALA A 120 -20.33 -42.84 17.07
C ALA A 120 -21.83 -43.21 17.02
N GLU A 121 -22.62 -42.55 16.16
CA GLU A 121 -24.06 -42.81 16.01
C GLU A 121 -24.37 -44.06 15.16
N HIS A 122 -23.55 -44.38 14.16
CA HIS A 122 -23.88 -45.37 13.11
C HIS A 122 -22.93 -46.55 12.99
N MET A 123 -21.75 -46.52 13.62
CA MET A 123 -21.00 -47.76 13.86
C MET A 123 -21.45 -48.35 15.20
N PRO A 124 -22.12 -49.51 15.20
CA PRO A 124 -22.37 -50.21 16.44
C PRO A 124 -21.02 -50.56 17.06
N SER A 125 -20.84 -50.24 18.35
CA SER A 125 -19.88 -50.94 19.18
C SER A 125 -20.12 -52.43 18.98
N SER A 126 -19.21 -53.12 18.31
CA SER A 126 -19.21 -54.56 18.12
C SER A 126 -18.98 -55.25 19.45
N SER A 127 -19.99 -55.17 20.31
CA SER A 127 -20.16 -55.89 21.56
C SER A 127 -21.66 -56.09 21.75
N ASP A 128 -22.32 -56.66 20.72
CA ASP A 128 -23.53 -57.43 20.99
C ASP A 128 -23.08 -58.65 21.78
N ASP A 129 -23.31 -58.60 23.10
CA ASP A 129 -23.22 -59.74 24.01
C ASP A 129 -23.96 -60.94 23.40
N ILE A 130 -23.20 -61.93 22.94
CA ILE A 130 -23.73 -63.25 22.60
C ILE A 130 -23.96 -63.97 23.94
N PRO A 131 -25.20 -64.27 24.36
CA PRO A 131 -25.42 -65.10 25.53
C PRO A 131 -25.04 -66.52 25.14
N MET A 132 -23.87 -66.99 25.59
CA MET A 132 -23.51 -68.40 25.50
C MET A 132 -24.45 -69.18 26.45
N ARG A 133 -25.28 -70.02 25.87
CA ARG A 133 -26.24 -70.88 26.54
C ARG A 133 -25.58 -72.15 27.09
#